data_AF-A0AAQ4FQQ7-F1
#
_entry.id   AF-A0AAQ4FQQ7-F1
#
_cell.length_a   1.000
_cell.length_b   1.000
_cell.length_c   1.000
_cell.angle_alpha   90.00
_cell.angle_beta   90.00
_cell.angle_gamma   90.00
#
_symmetry.space_group_name_H-M   'P 1'
#
loop_
_entity.id
_entity.type
_entity.pdbx_description
1 polymer ?
#
loop_
_entity_poly.entity_id
_entity_poly.type
_entity_poly.pdbx_seq_one_letter_code
_entity_poly.pdbx_strand_id
1 'polypeptide(L)'
;MLHIDGEAWSSVTDFRCLSFCPEMPRTQTEYDDSLTLKLYLLQFVNCYSSIFYIAFFKGKFVGRPGKYNTFLSYQQEECGIGGCFVELSIQLAIIMVGKQAFSALSEMALPYALRLWSHMSFLRSSNHEHQPSQPWERDYLLPDMGTTGLFHEYLEMILQYGFVTLFVAAFPLAPLFALLNNVLEIRLDALKLLGSYRRPVGVRVRDIGIWYRIMDSLGKLAVLTNAVLIAFTSDLVPRLYYRWKVSPTGTLDGFVDFSLSYFDVKDYDEGVRHGNTSGLLGAQYCRYTDHRTPPWVENQYKRTSQYWEILVWKFAFVLIFENTIAFLMTLIRWIIPDVPKTIREKIREDNRLTNEIIILQELRRRNVDTPVVA
;
A
#
# COMPACT_ATOMS: atom_id res chain seq x y z
N MET A 1 13.02 9.46 11.02
CA MET A 1 13.45 10.82 10.64
C MET A 1 13.28 11.11 9.15
N LEU A 2 13.42 10.12 8.24
CA LEU A 2 13.15 10.25 6.80
C LEU A 2 11.67 10.40 6.38
N HIS A 3 10.71 10.28 7.30
CA HIS A 3 9.28 10.21 6.94
C HIS A 3 8.52 11.53 7.10
N ILE A 4 9.07 12.51 7.84
CA ILE A 4 8.52 13.87 7.97
C ILE A 4 8.84 14.69 6.70
N ASP A 5 9.95 14.39 6.03
CA ASP A 5 10.28 14.98 4.72
C ASP A 5 9.32 14.53 3.61
N GLY A 6 8.65 13.38 3.77
CA GLY A 6 7.73 12.82 2.77
C GLY A 6 6.47 13.66 2.54
N GLU A 7 5.92 14.31 3.56
CA GLU A 7 4.75 15.19 3.43
C GLU A 7 5.12 16.52 2.77
N ALA A 8 6.31 17.06 3.06
CA ALA A 8 6.84 18.25 2.40
C ALA A 8 7.16 18.00 0.91
N TRP A 9 7.72 16.83 0.57
CA TRP A 9 7.96 16.43 -0.82
C TRP A 9 6.68 16.08 -1.58
N SER A 10 5.68 15.48 -0.92
CA SER A 10 4.32 15.28 -1.48
C SER A 10 3.70 16.63 -1.85
N SER A 11 3.80 17.62 -0.97
CA SER A 11 3.27 18.97 -1.21
C SER A 11 3.98 19.69 -2.38
N VAL A 12 5.30 19.52 -2.54
CA VAL A 12 6.08 20.13 -3.64
C VAL A 12 5.80 19.44 -4.99
N THR A 13 5.51 18.15 -4.99
CA THR A 13 5.25 17.38 -6.22
C THR A 13 3.79 17.42 -6.65
N ASP A 14 2.84 17.49 -5.71
CA ASP A 14 1.43 17.82 -5.98
C ASP A 14 1.34 19.16 -6.72
N PHE A 15 2.08 20.18 -6.26
CA PHE A 15 2.17 21.49 -6.92
C PHE A 15 2.67 21.38 -8.36
N ARG A 16 3.64 20.50 -8.63
CA ARG A 16 4.25 20.34 -9.95
C ARG A 16 3.36 19.58 -10.92
N CYS A 17 2.57 18.60 -10.44
CA CYS A 17 1.54 17.92 -11.23
C CYS A 17 0.34 18.83 -11.53
N LEU A 18 -0.09 19.65 -10.56
CA LEU A 18 -1.12 20.68 -10.78
C LEU A 18 -0.68 21.76 -11.77
N SER A 19 0.61 22.13 -11.75
CA SER A 19 1.15 23.21 -12.60
C SER A 19 1.45 22.78 -14.03
N PHE A 20 1.50 21.48 -14.34
CA PHE A 20 1.95 20.99 -15.65
C PHE A 20 1.07 19.83 -16.15
N CYS A 21 -0.15 20.15 -16.59
CA CYS A 21 -1.01 19.18 -17.29
C CYS A 21 -1.14 19.55 -18.78
N PRO A 22 -0.20 19.12 -19.64
CA PRO A 22 -0.27 19.33 -21.09
C PRO A 22 -1.38 18.53 -21.79
N GLU A 23 -2.07 17.63 -21.08
CA GLU A 23 -3.04 16.68 -21.66
C GLU A 23 -4.42 17.29 -22.00
N MET A 24 -4.70 18.53 -21.58
CA MET A 24 -5.95 19.28 -21.88
C MET A 24 -7.22 18.39 -21.94
N PRO A 25 -7.59 17.71 -20.84
CA PRO A 25 -8.78 16.86 -20.81
C PRO A 25 -10.05 17.67 -21.06
N ARG A 26 -11.04 17.05 -21.72
CA ARG A 26 -12.26 17.72 -22.19
C ARG A 26 -13.27 17.93 -21.06
N THR A 27 -13.29 17.02 -20.08
CA THR A 27 -14.23 17.05 -18.96
C THR A 27 -13.49 17.10 -17.63
N GLN A 28 -14.13 17.71 -16.61
CA GLN A 28 -13.56 17.76 -15.26
C GLN A 28 -13.33 16.36 -14.69
N THR A 29 -14.22 15.41 -15.00
CA THR A 29 -14.07 14.01 -14.57
C THR A 29 -12.83 13.34 -15.15
N GLU A 30 -12.54 13.54 -16.45
CA GLU A 30 -11.31 13.01 -17.07
C GLU A 30 -10.06 13.67 -16.48
N TYR A 31 -10.13 14.97 -16.18
CA TYR A 31 -9.05 15.69 -15.50
C TYR A 31 -8.80 15.08 -14.11
N ASP A 32 -9.84 14.96 -13.29
CA ASP A 32 -9.74 14.45 -11.93
C ASP A 32 -9.25 12.99 -11.90
N ASP A 33 -9.74 12.14 -12.81
CA ASP A 33 -9.30 10.74 -12.91
C ASP A 33 -7.82 10.62 -13.30
N SER A 34 -7.37 11.41 -14.29
CA SER A 34 -5.98 11.39 -14.75
C SER A 34 -5.02 11.97 -13.70
N LEU A 35 -5.43 13.04 -13.02
CA LEU A 35 -4.69 13.64 -11.90
C LEU A 35 -4.58 12.64 -10.75
N THR A 36 -5.70 12.04 -10.37
CA THR A 36 -5.78 11.04 -9.29
C THR A 36 -4.83 9.88 -9.53
N LEU A 37 -4.81 9.33 -10.75
CA LEU A 37 -3.91 8.24 -11.12
C LEU A 37 -2.43 8.64 -10.98
N LYS A 38 -2.05 9.83 -11.47
CA LYS A 38 -0.65 10.30 -11.44
C LYS A 38 -0.16 10.54 -10.03
N LEU A 39 -0.96 11.24 -9.23
CA LEU A 39 -0.65 11.53 -7.83
C LEU A 39 -0.58 10.22 -7.01
N TYR A 40 -1.53 9.31 -7.24
CA TYR A 40 -1.52 8.01 -6.61
C TYR A 40 -0.23 7.22 -6.94
N LEU A 41 0.16 7.14 -8.21
CA LEU A 41 1.38 6.41 -8.62
C LEU A 41 2.64 7.00 -7.98
N LEU A 42 2.73 8.33 -7.90
CA LEU A 42 3.84 8.98 -7.25
C LEU A 42 3.89 8.65 -5.76
N GLN A 43 2.74 8.77 -5.09
CA GLN A 43 2.65 8.50 -3.66
C GLN A 43 2.84 7.01 -3.34
N PHE A 44 2.41 6.12 -4.23
CA PHE A 44 2.67 4.69 -4.14
C PHE A 44 4.17 4.42 -4.15
N VAL A 45 4.92 4.97 -5.11
CA VAL A 45 6.37 4.79 -5.15
C VAL A 45 7.02 5.37 -3.90
N ASN A 46 6.62 6.57 -3.47
CA ASN A 46 7.21 7.21 -2.29
C ASN A 46 6.97 6.40 -1.01
N CYS A 47 5.73 6.00 -0.74
CA CYS A 47 5.37 5.28 0.48
C CYS A 47 5.88 3.83 0.51
N TYR A 48 5.79 3.11 -0.61
CA TYR A 48 6.11 1.69 -0.63
C TYR A 48 7.55 1.37 -1.00
N SER A 49 8.31 2.28 -1.61
CA SER A 49 9.69 2.02 -2.08
C SER A 49 10.59 1.44 -0.99
N SER A 50 10.55 2.00 0.22
CA SER A 50 11.36 1.54 1.36
C SER A 50 11.02 0.10 1.78
N ILE A 51 9.72 -0.24 1.79
CA ILE A 51 9.21 -1.55 2.17
C ILE A 51 9.52 -2.58 1.06
N PHE A 52 9.34 -2.20 -0.21
CA PHE A 52 9.73 -3.02 -1.36
C PHE A 52 11.25 -3.30 -1.36
N TYR A 53 12.07 -2.30 -1.01
CA TYR A 53 13.51 -2.46 -0.87
C TYR A 53 13.87 -3.49 0.20
N ILE A 54 13.30 -3.37 1.40
CA ILE A 54 13.57 -4.29 2.51
C ILE A 54 13.04 -5.71 2.22
N ALA A 55 11.88 -5.81 1.57
CA ALA A 55 11.29 -7.10 1.23
C ALA A 55 12.10 -7.87 0.17
N PHE A 56 12.49 -7.21 -0.93
CA PHE A 56 12.97 -7.91 -2.13
C PHE A 56 14.45 -7.71 -2.44
N PHE A 57 15.06 -6.58 -2.04
CA PHE A 57 16.41 -6.23 -2.46
C PHE A 57 17.45 -6.34 -1.33
N LYS A 58 17.05 -5.97 -0.10
CA LYS A 58 17.96 -5.99 1.06
C LYS A 58 18.49 -7.39 1.34
N GLY A 59 19.80 -7.51 1.54
CA GLY A 59 20.49 -8.78 1.84
C GLY A 59 20.55 -9.80 0.70
N LYS A 60 20.01 -9.54 -0.50
CA LYS A 60 20.01 -10.52 -1.62
C LYS A 60 21.26 -10.46 -2.49
N PHE A 61 21.89 -9.28 -2.61
CA PHE A 61 22.98 -9.03 -3.55
C PHE A 61 24.36 -8.82 -2.91
N VAL A 62 24.48 -9.04 -1.60
CA VAL A 62 25.67 -8.72 -0.77
C VAL A 62 26.96 -9.42 -1.24
N GLY A 63 26.87 -10.65 -1.75
CA GLY A 63 28.04 -11.43 -2.18
C GLY A 63 28.44 -12.48 -1.15
N ARG A 64 29.75 -12.56 -0.85
CA ARG A 64 30.29 -13.43 0.22
C ARG A 64 31.25 -12.63 1.10
N PRO A 65 31.48 -13.07 2.35
CA PRO A 65 32.64 -12.61 3.10
C PRO A 65 33.91 -12.77 2.23
N GLY A 66 34.79 -11.77 2.27
CA GLY A 66 36.00 -11.68 1.46
C GLY A 66 35.83 -10.95 0.12
N LYS A 67 34.67 -11.05 -0.54
CA LYS A 67 34.37 -10.28 -1.78
C LYS A 67 32.91 -9.83 -1.78
N TYR A 68 32.68 -8.65 -1.21
CA TYR A 68 31.37 -8.00 -1.22
C TYR A 68 31.10 -7.32 -2.56
N ASN A 69 29.85 -7.34 -3.00
CA ASN A 69 29.43 -6.56 -4.15
C ASN A 69 29.31 -5.09 -3.72
N THR A 70 30.17 -4.24 -4.27
CA THR A 70 30.09 -2.79 -4.07
C THR A 70 29.22 -2.18 -5.15
N PHE A 71 28.27 -1.33 -4.75
CA PHE A 71 27.50 -0.50 -5.67
C PHE A 71 27.92 0.95 -5.44
N LEU A 72 28.40 1.63 -6.49
CA LEU A 72 28.94 3.00 -6.39
C LEU A 72 29.99 3.15 -5.26
N SER A 73 30.91 2.17 -5.13
CA SER A 73 31.95 2.11 -4.08
C SER A 73 31.47 1.91 -2.63
N TYR A 74 30.16 1.78 -2.37
CA TYR A 74 29.64 1.46 -1.04
C TYR A 74 29.20 -0.01 -0.94
N GLN A 75 29.38 -0.59 0.25
CA GLN A 75 28.91 -1.94 0.57
C GLN A 75 27.38 -1.94 0.70
N GLN A 76 26.75 -2.98 0.15
CA GLN A 76 25.30 -3.17 0.28
C GLN A 76 24.91 -3.63 1.69
N GLU A 77 23.70 -3.24 2.11
CA GLU A 77 23.19 -3.57 3.44
C GLU A 77 22.85 -5.07 3.60
N GLU A 78 23.28 -5.64 4.73
CA GLU A 78 22.96 -6.99 5.15
C GLU A 78 21.68 -7.02 5.99
N CYS A 79 21.01 -8.18 6.04
CA CYS A 79 19.91 -8.40 6.98
C CYS A 79 20.46 -8.70 8.37
N GLY A 80 19.77 -8.29 9.43
CA GLY A 80 20.10 -8.70 10.80
C GLY A 80 19.90 -10.20 11.07
N ILE A 81 20.32 -10.66 12.25
CA ILE A 81 20.26 -12.07 12.69
C ILE A 81 18.82 -12.61 12.71
N GLY A 82 17.84 -11.75 12.99
CA GLY A 82 16.40 -12.10 12.94
C GLY A 82 15.81 -12.20 11.53
N GLY A 83 16.61 -11.94 10.49
CA GLY A 83 16.20 -11.91 9.10
C GLY A 83 15.48 -10.61 8.70
N CYS A 84 15.47 -10.32 7.40
CA CYS A 84 14.80 -9.14 6.86
C CYS A 84 13.26 -9.17 7.05
N PHE A 85 12.67 -10.34 7.28
CA PHE A 85 11.23 -10.49 7.53
C PHE A 85 10.78 -9.81 8.84
N VAL A 86 11.58 -9.92 9.90
CA VAL A 86 11.27 -9.26 11.19
C VAL A 86 11.43 -7.75 11.08
N GLU A 87 12.49 -7.27 10.43
CA GLU A 87 12.69 -5.83 10.16
C GLU A 87 11.49 -5.25 9.39
N LEU A 88 11.04 -5.95 8.36
CA LEU A 88 9.85 -5.60 7.58
C LEU A 88 8.59 -5.51 8.45
N SER A 89 8.37 -6.51 9.32
CA SER A 89 7.19 -6.55 10.20
C SER A 89 7.16 -5.37 11.19
N ILE A 90 8.31 -5.01 11.75
CA ILE A 90 8.45 -3.88 12.68
C ILE A 90 8.19 -2.57 11.95
N GLN A 91 8.77 -2.39 10.75
CA GLN A 91 8.54 -1.20 9.95
C GLN A 91 7.06 -1.04 9.58
N LEU A 92 6.38 -2.11 9.17
CA LEU A 92 4.94 -2.09 8.89
C LEU A 92 4.13 -1.74 10.13
N ALA A 93 4.49 -2.27 11.31
CA ALA A 93 3.82 -1.93 12.56
C ALA A 93 3.99 -0.43 12.91
N ILE A 94 5.20 0.11 12.74
CA ILE A 94 5.48 1.53 12.97
C ILE A 94 4.67 2.40 12.00
N ILE A 95 4.56 2.02 10.72
CA ILE A 95 3.78 2.79 9.74
C ILE A 95 2.29 2.71 10.06
N MET A 96 1.74 1.51 10.25
CA MET A 96 0.30 1.31 10.46
C MET A 96 -0.23 1.93 11.76
N VAL A 97 0.58 1.95 12.82
CA VAL A 97 0.19 2.53 14.11
C VAL A 97 0.65 3.99 14.22
N GLY A 98 1.92 4.25 13.91
CA GLY A 98 2.53 5.56 14.11
C GLY A 98 2.09 6.58 13.06
N LYS A 99 2.12 6.22 11.77
CA LYS A 99 1.67 7.15 10.71
C LYS A 99 0.19 7.46 10.86
N GLN A 100 -0.67 6.48 11.13
CA GLN A 100 -2.10 6.76 11.30
C GLN A 100 -2.35 7.70 12.49
N ALA A 101 -1.71 7.42 13.65
CA ALA A 101 -1.89 8.27 14.82
C ALA A 101 -1.42 9.71 14.56
N PHE A 102 -0.32 9.89 13.82
CA PHE A 102 0.16 11.20 13.42
C PHE A 102 -0.77 11.87 12.40
N SER A 103 -1.27 11.13 11.40
CA SER A 103 -2.21 11.61 10.38
C SER A 103 -3.46 12.16 11.04
N ALA A 104 -4.13 11.33 11.85
CA ALA A 104 -5.35 11.70 12.59
C ALA A 104 -5.15 12.93 13.48
N LEU A 105 -3.98 13.07 14.13
CA LEU A 105 -3.66 14.23 14.94
C LEU A 105 -3.46 15.49 14.08
N SER A 106 -2.68 15.37 12.99
CA SER A 106 -2.38 16.47 12.09
C SER A 106 -3.63 16.99 11.38
N GLU A 107 -4.53 16.08 11.02
CA GLU A 107 -5.76 16.33 10.29
C GLU A 107 -6.80 17.05 11.15
N MET A 108 -6.87 16.74 12.46
CA MET A 108 -7.71 17.50 13.39
C MET A 108 -7.08 18.84 13.78
N ALA A 109 -5.75 18.89 13.89
CA ALA A 109 -5.03 20.10 14.28
C ALA A 109 -5.04 21.18 13.18
N LEU A 110 -4.88 20.80 11.91
CA LEU A 110 -4.77 21.73 10.79
C LEU A 110 -5.99 22.66 10.63
N PRO A 111 -7.23 22.16 10.50
CA PRO A 111 -8.37 23.04 10.30
C PRO A 111 -8.70 23.85 11.55
N TYR A 112 -8.38 23.34 12.75
CA TYR A 112 -8.48 24.11 13.99
C TYR A 112 -7.48 25.28 14.01
N ALA A 113 -6.23 25.05 13.61
CA ALA A 113 -5.21 26.08 13.49
C ALA A 113 -5.57 27.13 12.42
N LEU A 114 -6.05 26.69 11.24
CA LEU A 114 -6.53 27.58 10.18
C LEU A 114 -7.72 28.42 10.63
N ARG A 115 -8.67 27.84 11.36
CA ARG A 115 -9.81 28.55 11.95
C ARG A 115 -9.36 29.60 12.96
N LEU A 116 -8.41 29.26 13.83
CA LEU A 116 -7.88 30.21 14.80
C LEU A 116 -7.17 31.36 14.09
N TRP A 117 -6.39 31.06 13.07
CA TRP A 117 -5.69 32.05 12.26
C TRP A 117 -6.66 32.97 11.50
N SER A 118 -7.67 32.41 10.82
CA SER A 118 -8.68 33.19 10.10
C SER A 118 -9.43 34.13 11.06
N HIS A 119 -9.82 33.64 12.22
CA HIS A 119 -10.49 34.43 13.25
C HIS A 119 -9.59 35.56 13.79
N MET A 120 -8.32 35.28 14.11
CA MET A 120 -7.37 36.31 14.54
C MET A 120 -7.12 37.36 13.46
N SER A 121 -7.00 36.95 12.21
CA SER A 121 -6.80 37.85 11.07
C SER A 121 -8.00 38.77 10.83
N PHE A 122 -9.21 38.24 10.99
CA PHE A 122 -10.46 38.99 10.88
C PHE A 122 -10.59 40.03 12.01
N LEU A 123 -10.31 39.64 13.26
CA LEU A 123 -10.32 40.55 14.40
C LEU A 123 -9.31 41.70 14.24
N ARG A 124 -8.12 41.38 13.70
CA ARG A 124 -7.09 42.39 13.39
C ARG A 124 -7.55 43.38 12.31
N SER A 125 -8.34 42.92 11.34
CA SER A 125 -8.85 43.78 10.28
C SER A 125 -10.06 44.63 10.70
N SER A 126 -10.83 44.20 11.69
CA SER A 126 -12.12 44.80 12.05
C SER A 126 -12.08 45.80 13.23
N ASN A 127 -10.91 46.29 13.65
CA ASN A 127 -10.76 47.22 14.79
C ASN A 127 -11.55 46.80 16.05
N HIS A 128 -11.54 45.50 16.37
CA HIS A 128 -12.07 44.89 17.60
C HIS A 128 -13.56 45.06 17.95
N GLU A 129 -14.37 45.84 17.24
CA GLU A 129 -15.79 46.05 17.60
C GLU A 129 -16.77 45.03 16.99
N HIS A 130 -16.45 44.44 15.84
CA HIS A 130 -17.40 43.56 15.12
C HIS A 130 -17.11 42.08 15.36
N GLN A 131 -17.93 41.43 16.20
CA GLN A 131 -17.94 39.98 16.33
C GLN A 131 -18.85 39.38 15.24
N PRO A 132 -18.44 38.28 14.57
CA PRO A 132 -19.25 37.66 13.51
C PRO A 132 -20.56 37.11 14.10
N SER A 133 -21.63 37.86 13.86
CA SER A 133 -22.94 37.60 14.46
C SER A 133 -23.83 36.80 13.52
N GLN A 134 -23.71 37.07 12.21
CA GLN A 134 -24.56 36.48 11.19
C GLN A 134 -24.02 35.09 10.76
N PRO A 135 -24.91 34.12 10.48
CA PRO A 135 -24.48 32.75 10.17
C PRO A 135 -23.51 32.66 8.98
N TRP A 136 -23.71 33.44 7.93
CA TRP A 136 -22.84 33.42 6.75
C TRP A 136 -21.45 34.01 7.00
N GLU A 137 -21.32 34.96 7.93
CA GLU A 137 -20.02 35.50 8.36
C GLU A 137 -19.20 34.41 9.07
N ARG A 138 -19.86 33.63 9.95
CA ARG A 138 -19.24 32.50 10.64
C ARG A 138 -18.77 31.44 9.66
N ASP A 139 -19.63 31.09 8.70
CA ASP A 139 -19.30 30.13 7.64
C ASP A 139 -18.22 30.64 6.69
N TYR A 140 -18.01 31.96 6.59
CA TYR A 140 -16.94 32.56 5.80
C TYR A 140 -15.56 32.50 6.44
N LEU A 141 -15.49 32.44 7.76
CA LEU A 141 -14.23 32.25 8.46
C LEU A 141 -13.74 30.80 8.45
N LEU A 142 -14.57 29.86 7.99
CA LEU A 142 -14.22 28.44 7.89
C LEU A 142 -13.34 28.16 6.67
N PRO A 143 -12.34 27.27 6.79
CA PRO A 143 -11.58 26.80 5.64
C PRO A 143 -12.49 26.08 4.64
N ASP A 144 -12.18 26.23 3.36
CA ASP A 144 -12.78 25.47 2.27
C ASP A 144 -11.97 24.17 2.06
N MET A 145 -12.65 23.06 1.78
CA MET A 145 -12.03 21.77 1.43
C MET A 145 -11.38 21.82 0.04
N GLY A 146 -11.81 22.77 -0.82
CA GLY A 146 -11.33 22.86 -2.19
C GLY A 146 -11.81 21.70 -3.08
N THR A 147 -11.37 21.69 -4.34
CA THR A 147 -11.75 20.65 -5.32
C THR A 147 -11.04 19.32 -5.09
N THR A 148 -9.90 19.32 -4.40
CA THR A 148 -9.08 18.13 -4.13
C THR A 148 -9.21 17.60 -2.70
N GLY A 149 -10.07 18.18 -1.85
CA GLY A 149 -10.18 17.77 -0.45
C GLY A 149 -10.47 16.28 -0.29
N LEU A 150 -11.48 15.76 -0.99
CA LEU A 150 -11.85 14.34 -0.98
C LEU A 150 -10.77 13.41 -1.56
N PHE A 151 -9.89 13.92 -2.43
CA PHE A 151 -8.83 13.10 -3.03
C PHE A 151 -7.85 12.62 -1.96
N HIS A 152 -7.46 13.49 -1.02
CA HIS A 152 -6.53 13.11 0.05
C HIS A 152 -7.16 12.09 1.02
N GLU A 153 -8.45 12.22 1.33
CA GLU A 153 -9.18 11.25 2.15
C GLU A 153 -9.19 9.86 1.50
N TYR A 154 -9.50 9.77 0.20
CA TYR A 154 -9.45 8.50 -0.52
C TYR A 154 -8.03 7.96 -0.66
N LEU A 155 -7.04 8.84 -0.87
CA LEU A 155 -5.64 8.45 -1.01
C LEU A 155 -5.13 7.77 0.27
N GLU A 156 -5.42 8.34 1.44
CA GLU A 156 -5.06 7.74 2.73
C GLU A 156 -5.65 6.34 2.89
N MET A 157 -6.96 6.20 2.66
CA MET A 157 -7.67 4.93 2.78
C MET A 157 -7.14 3.86 1.80
N ILE A 158 -6.77 4.24 0.59
CA ILE A 158 -6.30 3.30 -0.43
C ILE A 158 -4.84 2.91 -0.18
N LEU A 159 -4.01 3.81 0.34
CA LEU A 159 -2.69 3.45 0.83
C LEU A 159 -2.79 2.48 2.02
N GLN A 160 -3.72 2.71 2.95
CA GLN A 160 -3.96 1.78 4.05
C GLN A 160 -4.40 0.39 3.55
N TYR A 161 -5.32 0.34 2.58
CA TYR A 161 -5.72 -0.90 1.91
C TYR A 161 -4.54 -1.64 1.27
N GLY A 162 -3.61 -0.91 0.64
CA GLY A 162 -2.40 -1.51 0.07
C GLY A 162 -1.43 -2.05 1.12
N PHE A 163 -1.21 -1.36 2.24
CA PHE A 163 -0.40 -1.91 3.34
C PHE A 163 -0.98 -3.21 3.88
N VAL A 164 -2.31 -3.27 4.03
CA VAL A 164 -3.00 -4.47 4.50
C VAL A 164 -2.90 -5.60 3.47
N THR A 165 -3.15 -5.35 2.20
CA THR A 165 -3.24 -6.42 1.19
C THR A 165 -1.89 -6.88 0.66
N LEU A 166 -0.96 -5.97 0.33
CA LEU A 166 0.33 -6.31 -0.29
C LEU A 166 1.28 -7.05 0.65
N PHE A 167 1.16 -6.81 1.97
CA PHE A 167 2.12 -7.28 2.98
C PHE A 167 1.47 -8.05 4.14
N VAL A 168 0.25 -8.58 3.96
CA VAL A 168 -0.45 -9.36 5.01
C VAL A 168 0.36 -10.56 5.48
N ALA A 169 1.14 -11.18 4.59
CA ALA A 169 1.96 -12.33 4.94
C ALA A 169 3.11 -11.97 5.90
N ALA A 170 3.60 -10.72 5.89
CA ALA A 170 4.60 -10.24 6.84
C ALA A 170 4.00 -9.85 8.19
N PHE A 171 2.82 -9.23 8.18
CA PHE A 171 2.17 -8.74 9.38
C PHE A 171 0.68 -9.13 9.42
N PRO A 172 0.34 -10.30 9.98
CA PRO A 172 -1.04 -10.80 9.98
C PRO A 172 -2.01 -9.98 10.85
N LEU A 173 -1.49 -9.15 11.77
CA LEU A 173 -2.32 -8.26 12.59
C LEU A 173 -2.70 -6.95 11.86
N ALA A 174 -2.20 -6.71 10.64
CA ALA A 174 -2.50 -5.48 9.87
C ALA A 174 -4.00 -5.19 9.74
N PRO A 175 -4.89 -6.16 9.42
CA PRO A 175 -6.32 -5.89 9.28
C PRO A 175 -6.97 -5.43 10.58
N LEU A 176 -6.49 -5.89 11.74
CA LEU A 176 -7.02 -5.48 13.05
C LEU A 176 -6.72 -4.01 13.32
N PHE A 177 -5.47 -3.58 13.10
CA PHE A 177 -5.10 -2.17 13.25
C PHE A 177 -5.81 -1.29 12.23
N ALA A 178 -5.97 -1.77 10.99
CA ALA A 178 -6.72 -1.04 9.99
C ALA A 178 -8.20 -0.88 10.37
N LEU A 179 -8.83 -1.90 10.97
CA LEU A 179 -10.20 -1.80 11.47
C LEU A 179 -10.33 -0.74 12.58
N LEU A 180 -9.42 -0.75 13.56
CA LEU A 180 -9.42 0.24 14.64
C LEU A 180 -9.25 1.66 14.10
N ASN A 181 -8.31 1.85 13.18
CA ASN A 181 -8.08 3.12 12.50
C ASN A 181 -9.36 3.57 11.77
N ASN A 182 -9.97 2.72 10.94
CA ASN A 182 -11.18 3.06 10.18
C ASN A 182 -12.37 3.43 11.08
N VAL A 183 -12.52 2.78 12.24
CA VAL A 183 -13.60 3.11 13.20
C VAL A 183 -13.40 4.52 13.78
N LEU A 184 -12.16 4.91 14.08
CA LEU A 184 -11.84 6.25 14.53
C LEU A 184 -11.99 7.26 13.40
N GLU A 185 -11.46 6.94 12.21
CA GLU A 185 -11.46 7.79 11.04
C GLU A 185 -12.87 8.24 10.66
N ILE A 186 -13.82 7.31 10.56
CA ILE A 186 -15.22 7.63 10.25
C ILE A 186 -15.80 8.69 11.20
N ARG A 187 -15.37 8.69 12.47
CA ARG A 187 -15.83 9.67 13.47
C ARG A 187 -15.08 10.99 13.34
N LEU A 188 -13.77 10.95 13.17
CA LEU A 188 -12.93 12.14 13.02
C LEU A 188 -13.29 12.90 11.73
N ASP A 189 -13.47 12.20 10.62
CA ASP A 189 -13.94 12.76 9.35
C ASP A 189 -15.31 13.42 9.47
N ALA A 190 -16.25 12.76 10.15
CA ALA A 190 -17.57 13.32 10.37
C ALA A 190 -17.49 14.61 11.22
N LEU A 191 -16.68 14.63 12.27
CA LEU A 191 -16.47 15.82 13.09
C LEU A 191 -15.78 16.94 12.32
N LYS A 192 -14.80 16.61 11.48
CA LYS A 192 -14.09 17.54 10.59
C LYS A 192 -15.05 18.18 9.58
N LEU A 193 -15.85 17.38 8.88
CA LEU A 193 -16.79 17.88 7.87
C LEU A 193 -17.97 18.67 8.47
N LEU A 194 -18.47 18.28 9.64
CA LEU A 194 -19.58 18.98 10.29
C LEU A 194 -19.12 20.22 11.06
N GLY A 195 -17.92 20.16 11.63
CA GLY A 195 -17.50 21.05 12.70
C GLY A 195 -16.31 21.92 12.36
N SER A 196 -15.55 21.65 11.30
CA SER A 196 -14.27 22.33 10.98
C SER A 196 -14.25 23.03 9.63
N TYR A 197 -14.92 22.48 8.62
CA TYR A 197 -14.94 23.02 7.26
C TYR A 197 -16.25 23.72 6.88
N ARG A 198 -16.16 24.59 5.87
CA ARG A 198 -17.34 25.13 5.18
C ARG A 198 -18.07 24.01 4.43
N ARG A 199 -19.40 24.10 4.37
CA ARG A 199 -20.23 23.15 3.64
C ARG A 199 -19.85 23.07 2.15
N PRO A 200 -19.46 21.90 1.63
CA PRO A 200 -19.17 21.72 0.20
C PRO A 200 -20.47 21.68 -0.63
N VAL A 201 -20.35 21.96 -1.92
CA VAL A 201 -21.45 21.85 -2.87
C VAL A 201 -21.73 20.37 -3.15
N GLY A 202 -22.99 19.95 -2.98
CA GLY A 202 -23.39 18.56 -3.21
C GLY A 202 -23.37 18.21 -4.70
N VAL A 203 -22.48 17.31 -5.09
CA VAL A 203 -22.39 16.75 -6.45
C VAL A 203 -22.93 15.33 -6.45
N ARG A 204 -23.73 14.97 -7.45
CA ARG A 204 -24.22 13.59 -7.63
C ARG A 204 -23.25 12.82 -8.50
N VAL A 205 -22.60 11.82 -7.93
CA VAL A 205 -21.71 10.86 -8.62
C VAL A 205 -22.30 9.46 -8.58
N ARG A 206 -21.99 8.63 -9.57
CA ARG A 206 -22.51 7.24 -9.67
C ARG A 206 -21.65 6.23 -8.93
N ASP A 207 -20.35 6.50 -8.87
CA ASP A 207 -19.30 5.61 -8.38
C ASP A 207 -18.19 6.41 -7.70
N ILE A 208 -17.25 5.69 -7.08
CA ILE A 208 -16.04 6.25 -6.47
C ILE A 208 -15.00 6.67 -7.53
N GLY A 209 -15.25 6.42 -8.82
CA GLY A 209 -14.35 6.77 -9.92
C GLY A 209 -13.15 5.82 -10.09
N ILE A 210 -12.01 6.39 -10.52
CA ILE A 210 -10.76 5.66 -10.83
C ILE A 210 -10.24 4.79 -9.67
N TRP A 211 -10.56 5.15 -8.43
CA TRP A 211 -10.15 4.43 -7.23
C TRP A 211 -10.54 2.95 -7.22
N TYR A 212 -11.68 2.59 -7.81
CA TYR A 212 -12.07 1.17 -7.94
C TYR A 212 -11.06 0.37 -8.78
N ARG A 213 -10.60 0.95 -9.90
CA ARG A 213 -9.59 0.32 -10.77
C ARG A 213 -8.24 0.23 -10.08
N ILE A 214 -7.89 1.22 -9.27
CA ILE A 214 -6.67 1.21 -8.45
C ILE A 214 -6.74 0.08 -7.41
N MET A 215 -7.86 -0.08 -6.70
CA MET A 215 -8.02 -1.18 -5.73
C MET A 215 -8.01 -2.57 -6.38
N ASP A 216 -8.63 -2.74 -7.55
CA ASP A 216 -8.60 -4.01 -8.30
C ASP A 216 -7.18 -4.34 -8.79
N SER A 217 -6.41 -3.34 -9.25
CA SER A 217 -5.01 -3.55 -9.65
C SER A 217 -4.12 -3.87 -8.44
N LEU A 218 -4.33 -3.20 -7.30
CA LEU A 218 -3.66 -3.51 -6.03
C LEU A 218 -3.97 -4.93 -5.54
N GLY A 219 -5.23 -5.35 -5.63
CA GLY A 219 -5.64 -6.70 -5.24
C GLY A 219 -4.95 -7.78 -6.08
N LYS A 220 -4.80 -7.56 -7.39
CA LYS A 220 -4.05 -8.46 -8.27
C LYS A 220 -2.55 -8.45 -7.95
N LEU A 221 -1.97 -7.27 -7.74
CA LEU A 221 -0.56 -7.12 -7.37
C LEU A 221 -0.27 -7.79 -6.01
N ALA A 222 -1.21 -7.73 -5.06
CA ALA A 222 -1.09 -8.33 -3.73
C ALA A 222 -0.89 -9.85 -3.77
N VAL A 223 -1.51 -10.54 -4.73
CA VAL A 223 -1.31 -11.99 -4.90
C VAL A 223 0.16 -12.27 -5.23
N LEU A 224 0.73 -11.53 -6.18
CA LEU A 224 2.12 -11.68 -6.59
C LEU A 224 3.08 -11.27 -5.46
N THR A 225 2.87 -10.11 -4.82
CA THR A 225 3.78 -9.63 -3.77
C THR A 225 3.83 -10.56 -2.58
N ASN A 226 2.68 -11.07 -2.12
CA ASN A 226 2.65 -12.04 -1.01
C ASN A 226 3.31 -13.37 -1.40
N ALA A 227 3.11 -13.86 -2.63
CA ALA A 227 3.76 -15.07 -3.12
C ALA A 227 5.29 -14.95 -3.09
N VAL A 228 5.82 -13.85 -3.64
CA VAL A 228 7.27 -13.59 -3.67
C VAL A 228 7.81 -13.34 -2.27
N LEU A 229 7.08 -12.61 -1.42
CA LEU A 229 7.46 -12.33 -0.03
C LEU A 229 7.61 -13.64 0.78
N ILE A 230 6.64 -14.55 0.66
CA ILE A 230 6.71 -15.86 1.33
C ILE A 230 7.86 -16.70 0.76
N ALA A 231 8.06 -16.72 -0.56
CA ALA A 231 9.09 -17.56 -1.18
C ALA A 231 10.52 -17.06 -0.91
N PHE A 232 10.76 -15.75 -1.04
CA PHE A 232 12.10 -15.18 -1.06
C PHE A 232 12.52 -14.55 0.26
N THR A 233 11.61 -13.91 0.97
CA THR A 233 11.91 -13.14 2.18
C THR A 233 11.72 -13.98 3.44
N SER A 234 10.73 -14.88 3.46
CA SER A 234 10.52 -15.81 4.57
C SER A 234 11.41 -17.07 4.46
N ASP A 235 11.66 -17.71 5.62
CA ASP A 235 12.37 -18.98 5.71
C ASP A 235 11.48 -20.21 5.43
N LEU A 236 10.23 -20.02 5.02
CA LEU A 236 9.28 -21.14 4.88
C LEU A 236 9.76 -22.17 3.86
N VAL A 237 10.15 -21.73 2.66
CA VAL A 237 10.57 -22.64 1.58
C VAL A 237 11.86 -23.39 1.94
N PRO A 238 12.95 -22.76 2.42
CA PRO A 238 14.13 -23.48 2.89
C PRO A 238 13.86 -24.47 4.03
N ARG A 239 12.98 -24.13 4.98
CA ARG A 239 12.61 -25.04 6.09
C ARG A 239 11.85 -26.26 5.59
N LEU A 240 10.90 -26.07 4.65
CA LEU A 240 10.18 -27.19 4.02
C LEU A 240 11.13 -28.06 3.20
N TYR A 241 12.03 -27.46 2.44
CA TYR A 241 13.05 -28.18 1.68
C TYR A 241 13.92 -29.05 2.61
N TYR A 242 14.44 -28.48 3.70
CA TYR A 242 15.23 -29.21 4.68
C TYR A 242 14.44 -30.39 5.27
N ARG A 243 13.19 -30.13 5.67
CA ARG A 243 12.32 -31.13 6.28
C ARG A 243 12.01 -32.31 5.35
N TRP A 244 11.83 -32.06 4.06
CA TRP A 244 11.44 -33.10 3.09
C TRP A 244 12.62 -33.81 2.43
N LYS A 245 13.76 -33.14 2.24
CA LYS A 245 14.90 -33.68 1.49
C LYS A 245 16.09 -34.07 2.36
N VAL A 246 16.33 -33.37 3.46
CA VAL A 246 17.59 -33.47 4.22
C VAL A 246 17.37 -34.17 5.56
N SER A 247 16.27 -33.85 6.26
CA SER A 247 15.99 -34.40 7.58
C SER A 247 15.55 -35.86 7.50
N PRO A 248 16.27 -36.81 8.16
CA PRO A 248 15.88 -38.21 8.17
C PRO A 248 14.64 -38.49 9.03
N THR A 249 14.39 -37.65 10.04
CA THR A 249 13.27 -37.75 10.99
C THR A 249 12.08 -36.87 10.60
N GLY A 250 12.26 -35.97 9.62
CA GLY A 250 11.28 -34.94 9.28
C GLY A 250 11.13 -33.85 10.36
N THR A 251 12.10 -33.73 11.29
CA THR A 251 12.20 -32.63 12.27
C THR A 251 13.11 -31.51 11.73
N LEU A 252 13.06 -30.33 12.35
CA LEU A 252 13.91 -29.17 12.00
C LEU A 252 15.24 -29.15 12.78
N ASP A 253 15.58 -30.25 13.45
CA ASP A 253 16.79 -30.34 14.27
C ASP A 253 18.01 -30.30 13.35
N GLY A 254 18.90 -29.32 13.57
CA GLY A 254 20.07 -29.11 12.71
C GLY A 254 19.83 -28.18 11.51
N PHE A 255 18.63 -27.59 11.36
CA PHE A 255 18.34 -26.65 10.27
C PHE A 255 19.31 -25.44 10.24
N VAL A 256 19.64 -24.89 11.42
CA VAL A 256 20.55 -23.75 11.51
C VAL A 256 21.95 -24.12 10.98
N ASP A 257 22.44 -25.31 11.33
CA ASP A 257 23.74 -25.79 10.86
C ASP A 257 23.74 -26.03 9.34
N PHE A 258 22.62 -26.49 8.78
CA PHE A 258 22.42 -26.62 7.34
C PHE A 258 22.34 -25.27 6.59
N SER A 259 21.75 -24.26 7.23
CA SER A 259 21.54 -22.93 6.62
C SER A 259 22.81 -22.07 6.54
N LEU A 260 23.82 -22.40 7.32
CA LEU A 260 25.05 -21.63 7.46
C LEU A 260 26.18 -22.28 6.65
N SER A 261 26.99 -21.46 5.97
CA SER A 261 28.23 -21.90 5.34
C SER A 261 29.47 -21.39 6.08
N TYR A 262 30.57 -22.13 5.96
CA TYR A 262 31.84 -21.81 6.61
C TYR A 262 32.67 -20.86 5.73
N PHE A 263 33.34 -19.91 6.39
CA PHE A 263 34.31 -19.00 5.79
C PHE A 263 35.61 -18.98 6.61
N ASP A 264 36.76 -19.06 5.94
CA ASP A 264 38.06 -18.91 6.60
C ASP A 264 38.44 -17.42 6.68
N VAL A 265 38.75 -16.96 7.89
CA VAL A 265 39.10 -15.56 8.17
C VAL A 265 40.39 -15.13 7.47
N LYS A 266 41.21 -16.07 6.98
CA LYS A 266 42.42 -15.74 6.21
C LYS A 266 42.11 -15.22 4.80
N ASP A 267 40.94 -15.55 4.26
CA ASP A 267 40.57 -15.29 2.86
C ASP A 267 39.89 -13.92 2.64
N TYR A 268 40.03 -12.97 3.58
CA TYR A 268 39.54 -11.60 3.40
C TYR A 268 40.44 -10.79 2.46
N ASP A 269 39.84 -10.13 1.47
CA ASP A 269 40.54 -9.15 0.61
C ASP A 269 41.10 -7.98 1.43
N GLU A 270 42.25 -7.44 1.01
CA GLU A 270 42.98 -6.40 1.75
C GLU A 270 42.15 -5.12 2.00
N GLY A 271 41.22 -4.79 1.10
CA GLY A 271 40.32 -3.63 1.24
C GLY A 271 39.10 -3.82 2.16
N VAL A 272 38.87 -5.06 2.64
CA VAL A 272 37.70 -5.43 3.45
C VAL A 272 38.09 -5.80 4.88
N ARG A 273 39.39 -5.88 5.19
CA ARG A 273 39.90 -6.25 6.51
C ARG A 273 39.32 -5.33 7.60
N HIS A 274 38.58 -5.93 8.52
CA HIS A 274 38.03 -5.24 9.68
C HIS A 274 39.16 -4.56 10.47
N GLY A 275 39.01 -3.26 10.74
CA GLY A 275 40.01 -2.44 11.45
C GLY A 275 40.29 -2.86 12.91
N ASN A 276 39.60 -3.88 13.44
CA ASN A 276 39.89 -4.51 14.73
C ASN A 276 39.50 -6.00 14.70
N THR A 277 40.50 -6.88 14.54
CA THR A 277 40.35 -8.34 14.72
C THR A 277 40.28 -8.77 16.19
N SER A 278 40.40 -7.83 17.14
CA SER A 278 40.35 -8.10 18.58
C SER A 278 39.00 -8.63 19.09
N GLY A 279 37.91 -8.44 18.33
CA GLY A 279 36.59 -9.03 18.62
C GLY A 279 36.38 -10.44 18.06
N LEU A 280 37.20 -10.88 17.11
CA LEU A 280 37.25 -12.28 16.69
C LEU A 280 38.17 -12.99 17.67
N LEU A 281 37.61 -13.76 18.63
CA LEU A 281 38.32 -14.52 19.66
C LEU A 281 39.27 -15.62 19.10
N GLY A 282 40.24 -15.28 18.25
CA GLY A 282 41.13 -16.25 17.60
C GLY A 282 40.39 -17.30 16.74
N ALA A 283 39.13 -17.06 16.39
CA ALA A 283 38.33 -17.99 15.62
C ALA A 283 38.86 -18.10 14.18
N GLN A 284 39.27 -19.31 13.78
CA GLN A 284 39.78 -19.57 12.43
C GLN A 284 38.66 -19.52 11.37
N TYR A 285 37.44 -19.91 11.74
CA TYR A 285 36.30 -19.97 10.83
C TYR A 285 35.15 -19.10 11.35
N CYS A 286 34.49 -18.38 10.46
CA CYS A 286 33.20 -17.74 10.71
C CYS A 286 32.09 -18.38 9.88
N ARG A 287 30.84 -18.17 10.28
CA ARG A 287 29.66 -18.72 9.61
C ARG A 287 28.79 -17.59 9.08
N TYR A 288 28.25 -17.75 7.88
CA TYR A 288 27.36 -16.78 7.25
C TYR A 288 26.20 -17.48 6.54
N THR A 289 25.12 -16.73 6.30
CA THR A 289 23.87 -17.23 5.73
C THR A 289 23.95 -17.28 4.20
N ASP A 290 24.50 -18.37 3.67
CA ASP A 290 24.46 -18.69 2.23
C ASP A 290 24.74 -20.18 2.02
N HIS A 291 24.33 -20.73 0.88
CA HIS A 291 24.55 -22.14 0.52
C HIS A 291 25.77 -22.28 -0.41
N ARG A 292 26.96 -22.13 0.17
CA ARG A 292 28.25 -22.21 -0.54
C ARG A 292 29.11 -23.38 -0.04
N THR A 293 30.00 -23.82 -0.91
CA THR A 293 30.99 -24.85 -0.59
C THR A 293 31.99 -24.36 0.47
N PRO A 294 32.41 -25.25 1.38
CA PRO A 294 33.36 -24.89 2.43
C PRO A 294 34.79 -24.69 1.90
N PRO A 295 35.68 -24.09 2.71
CA PRO A 295 37.03 -23.71 2.27
C PRO A 295 38.00 -24.89 2.01
N TRP A 296 37.76 -26.07 2.58
CA TRP A 296 38.63 -27.24 2.42
C TRP A 296 38.39 -28.05 1.14
N VAL A 297 37.43 -27.65 0.29
CA VAL A 297 37.10 -28.33 -0.97
C VAL A 297 37.68 -27.53 -2.15
N GLU A 298 38.17 -28.21 -3.18
CA GLU A 298 38.85 -27.61 -4.36
C GLU A 298 38.05 -26.46 -5.01
N ASN A 299 36.72 -26.60 -5.10
CA ASN A 299 35.81 -25.55 -5.56
C ASN A 299 35.37 -24.64 -4.41
N GLN A 300 36.30 -23.88 -3.83
CA GLN A 300 36.03 -23.04 -2.65
C GLN A 300 34.97 -21.96 -2.92
N TYR A 301 34.04 -21.78 -1.99
CA TYR A 301 33.06 -20.67 -1.94
C TYR A 301 32.14 -20.50 -3.16
N LYS A 302 32.00 -21.54 -3.99
CA LYS A 302 31.04 -21.59 -5.09
C LYS A 302 29.67 -22.02 -4.57
N ARG A 303 28.61 -21.63 -5.28
CA ARG A 303 27.23 -22.03 -4.93
C ARG A 303 27.07 -23.55 -5.08
N THR A 304 26.43 -24.17 -4.10
CA THR A 304 26.17 -25.62 -4.06
C THR A 304 24.96 -26.02 -4.92
N SER A 305 24.79 -27.31 -5.23
CA SER A 305 23.56 -27.83 -5.86
C SER A 305 22.32 -27.47 -5.05
N GLN A 306 22.42 -27.55 -3.71
CA GLN A 306 21.36 -27.25 -2.77
C GLN A 306 20.83 -25.82 -2.92
N TYR A 307 21.70 -24.84 -3.19
CA TYR A 307 21.30 -23.47 -3.47
C TYR A 307 20.33 -23.40 -4.67
N TRP A 308 20.70 -24.06 -5.77
CA TRP A 308 19.91 -24.03 -7.00
C TRP A 308 18.60 -24.81 -6.87
N GLU A 309 18.62 -25.93 -6.15
CA GLU A 309 17.40 -26.68 -5.83
C GLU A 309 16.43 -25.84 -5.01
N ILE A 310 16.89 -25.19 -3.95
CA ILE A 310 16.06 -24.28 -3.14
C ILE A 310 15.52 -23.13 -3.99
N LEU A 311 16.33 -22.56 -4.89
CA LEU A 311 15.90 -21.49 -5.79
C LEU A 311 14.77 -21.96 -6.73
N VAL A 312 14.90 -23.16 -7.31
CA VAL A 312 13.85 -23.76 -8.15
C VAL A 312 12.57 -23.97 -7.34
N TRP A 313 12.68 -24.49 -6.10
CA TRP A 313 11.53 -24.65 -5.21
C TRP A 313 10.85 -23.32 -4.87
N LYS A 314 11.62 -22.22 -4.72
CA LYS A 314 11.04 -20.88 -4.50
C LYS A 314 10.23 -20.42 -5.71
N PHE A 315 10.75 -20.54 -6.93
CA PHE A 315 10.02 -20.18 -8.13
C PHE A 315 8.80 -21.09 -8.36
N ALA A 316 8.94 -22.39 -8.12
CA ALA A 316 7.83 -23.34 -8.21
C ALA A 316 6.71 -22.99 -7.22
N PHE A 317 7.06 -22.61 -5.98
CA PHE A 317 6.10 -22.15 -4.99
C PHE A 317 5.34 -20.91 -5.47
N VAL A 318 6.03 -19.89 -6.00
CA VAL A 318 5.38 -18.67 -6.51
C VAL A 318 4.38 -19.00 -7.62
N LEU A 319 4.78 -19.82 -8.60
CA LEU A 319 3.89 -20.21 -9.69
C LEU A 319 2.66 -20.98 -9.20
N ILE A 320 2.84 -21.95 -8.30
CA ILE A 320 1.70 -22.72 -7.76
C ILE A 320 0.78 -21.83 -6.93
N PHE A 321 1.35 -20.96 -6.09
CA PHE A 321 0.57 -20.05 -5.25
C PHE A 321 -0.24 -19.07 -6.10
N GLU A 322 0.39 -18.44 -7.10
CA GLU A 322 -0.27 -17.47 -7.97
C GLU A 322 -1.42 -18.12 -8.76
N ASN A 323 -1.18 -19.27 -9.39
CA ASN A 323 -2.21 -19.96 -10.17
C ASN A 323 -3.37 -20.46 -9.30
N THR A 324 -3.10 -20.95 -8.09
CA THR A 324 -4.16 -21.42 -7.18
C THR A 324 -5.04 -20.26 -6.70
N ILE A 325 -4.44 -19.14 -6.28
CA ILE A 325 -5.21 -17.96 -5.86
C ILE A 325 -5.95 -17.32 -7.04
N ALA A 326 -5.33 -17.21 -8.22
CA ALA A 326 -5.99 -16.68 -9.42
C ALA A 326 -7.21 -17.52 -9.83
N PHE A 327 -7.10 -18.85 -9.75
CA PHE A 327 -8.23 -19.76 -9.96
C PHE A 327 -9.33 -19.53 -8.94
N LEU A 328 -9.00 -19.48 -7.65
CA LEU A 328 -9.97 -19.23 -6.58
C LEU A 328 -10.67 -17.88 -6.73
N MET A 329 -9.95 -16.82 -7.09
CA MET A 329 -10.53 -15.49 -7.33
C MET A 329 -11.48 -15.50 -8.52
N THR A 330 -11.12 -16.19 -9.61
CA THR A 330 -12.01 -16.37 -10.77
C THR A 330 -13.28 -17.13 -10.39
N LEU A 331 -13.14 -18.18 -9.58
CA LEU A 331 -14.27 -18.96 -9.08
C LEU A 331 -15.20 -18.11 -8.21
N ILE A 332 -14.66 -17.28 -7.30
CA ILE A 332 -15.46 -16.37 -6.45
C ILE A 332 -16.23 -15.37 -7.32
N ARG A 333 -15.57 -14.77 -8.32
CA ARG A 333 -16.23 -13.85 -9.27
C ARG A 333 -17.33 -14.53 -10.08
N TRP A 334 -17.18 -15.82 -10.39
CA TRP A 334 -18.20 -16.59 -11.07
C TRP A 334 -19.41 -16.91 -10.17
N ILE A 335 -19.18 -17.12 -8.86
CA ILE A 335 -20.23 -17.46 -7.88
C ILE A 335 -21.06 -16.23 -7.48
N ILE A 336 -20.41 -15.08 -7.27
CA ILE A 336 -21.05 -13.88 -6.73
C ILE A 336 -21.55 -13.00 -7.89
N PRO A 337 -22.87 -12.81 -8.06
CA PRO A 337 -23.40 -11.93 -9.10
C PRO A 337 -23.18 -10.45 -8.76
N ASP A 338 -22.76 -9.65 -9.73
CA ASP A 338 -22.46 -8.21 -9.53
C ASP A 338 -23.66 -7.38 -9.05
N VAL A 339 -24.88 -7.74 -9.45
CA VAL A 339 -26.10 -7.03 -9.06
C VAL A 339 -27.00 -7.94 -8.22
N PRO A 340 -27.37 -7.54 -6.99
CA PRO A 340 -28.24 -8.33 -6.12
C PRO A 340 -29.64 -8.49 -6.73
N LYS A 341 -30.28 -9.63 -6.45
CA LYS A 341 -31.59 -10.00 -7.04
C LYS A 341 -32.68 -8.98 -6.74
N THR A 342 -32.74 -8.47 -5.50
CA THR A 342 -33.74 -7.50 -5.06
C THR A 342 -33.70 -6.20 -5.87
N ILE A 343 -32.52 -5.67 -6.14
CA ILE A 343 -32.36 -4.45 -6.96
C ILE A 343 -32.69 -4.73 -8.42
N ARG A 344 -32.31 -5.89 -8.94
CA ARG A 344 -32.63 -6.30 -10.32
C ARG A 344 -34.13 -6.43 -10.54
N GLU A 345 -34.84 -7.00 -9.57
CA GLU A 345 -36.30 -7.11 -9.58
C GLU A 345 -36.95 -5.74 -9.49
N LYS A 346 -36.46 -4.86 -8.61
CA LYS A 346 -36.95 -3.48 -8.48
C LYS A 346 -36.76 -2.66 -9.76
N ILE A 347 -35.58 -2.73 -10.38
CA ILE A 347 -35.33 -2.07 -11.69
C ILE A 347 -36.29 -2.61 -12.75
N ARG A 348 -36.57 -3.92 -12.75
CA ARG A 348 -37.51 -4.53 -13.70
C ARG A 348 -38.95 -4.05 -13.46
N GLU A 349 -39.37 -3.94 -12.21
CA GLU A 349 -40.69 -3.43 -11.83
C GLU A 349 -40.85 -1.96 -12.21
N ASP A 350 -39.89 -1.11 -11.85
CA ASP A 350 -39.87 0.32 -12.20
C ASP A 350 -39.94 0.52 -13.73
N ASN A 351 -39.18 -0.27 -14.49
CA ASN A 351 -39.21 -0.24 -15.96
C ASN A 351 -40.57 -0.68 -16.52
N ARG A 352 -41.19 -1.72 -15.93
CA ARG A 352 -42.51 -2.19 -16.35
C ARG A 352 -43.58 -1.13 -16.09
N LEU A 353 -43.61 -0.57 -14.88
CA LEU A 353 -44.56 0.50 -14.51
C LEU A 353 -44.38 1.73 -15.40
N THR A 354 -43.14 2.13 -15.66
CA THR A 354 -42.84 3.25 -16.55
C THR A 354 -43.36 3.01 -17.96
N ASN A 355 -43.17 1.81 -18.52
CA ASN A 355 -43.68 1.45 -19.84
C ASN A 355 -45.21 1.43 -19.89
N GLU A 356 -45.87 0.88 -18.86
CA GLU A 356 -47.34 0.87 -18.77
C GLU A 356 -47.90 2.31 -18.72
N ILE A 357 -47.28 3.19 -17.93
CA ILE A 357 -47.68 4.62 -17.85
C ILE A 357 -47.49 5.33 -19.19
N ILE A 358 -46.36 5.12 -19.87
CA ILE A 358 -46.09 5.73 -21.18
C ILE A 358 -47.14 5.27 -22.20
N ILE A 359 -47.45 3.98 -22.27
CA ILE A 359 -48.45 3.43 -23.19
C ILE A 359 -49.83 4.03 -22.90
N LEU A 360 -50.24 4.10 -21.63
CA LEU A 360 -51.53 4.69 -21.24
C LEU A 360 -51.63 6.18 -21.60
N GLN A 361 -50.52 6.94 -21.45
CA GLN A 361 -50.47 8.34 -21.87
C GLN A 361 -50.58 8.50 -23.38
N GLU A 362 -49.88 7.65 -24.15
CA GLU A 362 -49.96 7.67 -25.62
C GLU A 362 -51.35 7.28 -26.13
N LEU A 363 -52.00 6.28 -25.52
CA LEU A 363 -53.40 5.92 -25.83
C LEU A 363 -54.37 7.06 -25.52
N ARG A 364 -54.17 7.75 -24.38
CA ARG A 364 -55.00 8.92 -24.02
C ARG A 364 -54.83 10.05 -25.02
N ARG A 365 -53.61 10.33 -25.50
CA ARG A 365 -53.37 11.32 -26.56
C ARG A 365 -54.11 10.98 -27.84
N ARG A 366 -54.00 9.72 -28.32
CA ARG A 366 -54.70 9.27 -29.54
C ARG A 366 -56.22 9.41 -29.46
N ASN A 367 -56.82 9.10 -28.31
CA ASN A 367 -58.28 9.23 -28.13
C ASN A 367 -58.77 10.70 -28.09
N VAL A 368 -57.90 11.66 -27.77
CA VAL A 368 -58.20 13.09 -27.86
C VAL A 368 -58.11 13.58 -29.30
N ASP A 369 -57.21 13.02 -30.11
CA ASP A 369 -56.99 13.40 -31.50
C ASP A 369 -58.00 12.75 -32.48
N THR A 370 -58.75 11.73 -32.06
CA THR A 370 -59.88 11.21 -32.85
C THR A 370 -61.13 12.05 -32.58
N PRO A 371 -61.58 12.94 -33.50
CA PRO A 371 -62.87 13.59 -33.34
C PRO A 371 -63.95 12.50 -33.33
N VAL A 372 -64.83 12.56 -32.34
CA VAL A 372 -66.06 11.76 -32.31
C VAL A 372 -66.88 12.19 -33.53
N VAL A 373 -66.79 11.43 -34.62
CA VAL A 373 -67.72 11.54 -35.75
C VAL A 373 -69.03 10.97 -35.25
N ALA A 374 -69.91 11.88 -34.82
CA ALA A 374 -71.27 11.61 -34.36
C ALA A 374 -72.17 11.15 -35.51
#